data_AF-A0A131XL01-F1
#
_entry.id   AF-A0A131XL01-F1
#
_cell.length_a   1.000
_cell.length_b   1.000
_cell.length_c   1.000
_cell.angle_alpha   90.00
_cell.angle_beta   90.00
_cell.angle_gamma   90.00
#
_symmetry.space_group_name_H-M   'P 1'
#
loop_
_entity.id
_entity.type
_entity.pdbx_description
1 polymer ?
#
loop_
_entity_poly.entity_id
_entity_poly.type
_entity_poly.pdbx_seq_one_letter_code
_entity_poly.pdbx_strand_id
1 'polypeptide(L)'
;MPIYSQNKWYLVAYTVGLNTSGYKCVESTFKSRNGSFVRRILSLQYKKDRRWATKTIPLNLRIDPCSVLLDVCVSTDLYVWTKAKGQYQLLYYDWNSFVLSDVLQWPLDDLQEWTGANSQYQLLYYSWNSMILSDVLKTPLDKPSCTLWVKARYLDEVKRTATMDYFNVLCKEPLYIGYPSDCPK
;
A
#
# COMPACT_ATOMS: atom_id res chain seq x y z
N MET A 1 -11.09 -7.41 4.84
CA MET A 1 -10.33 -6.86 3.70
C MET A 1 -11.32 -6.43 2.62
N PRO A 2 -11.33 -5.16 2.21
CA PRO A 2 -12.44 -4.58 1.42
C PRO A 2 -12.55 -5.19 0.02
N ILE A 3 -11.49 -5.78 -0.51
CA ILE A 3 -11.52 -6.47 -1.80
C ILE A 3 -12.52 -7.64 -1.80
N TYR A 4 -12.70 -8.31 -0.65
CA TYR A 4 -13.69 -9.37 -0.46
C TYR A 4 -15.12 -8.87 -0.23
N SER A 5 -15.31 -7.56 -0.10
CA SER A 5 -16.64 -7.00 0.15
C SER A 5 -17.59 -7.30 -1.02
N GLN A 6 -18.81 -7.70 -0.68
CA GLN A 6 -19.87 -7.89 -1.66
C GLN A 6 -20.51 -6.56 -2.09
N ASN A 7 -20.21 -5.47 -1.37
CA ASN A 7 -20.70 -4.14 -1.70
C ASN A 7 -20.07 -3.60 -2.97
N LYS A 8 -20.76 -2.65 -3.61
CA LYS A 8 -20.19 -1.88 -4.72
C LYS A 8 -19.05 -0.98 -4.23
N TRP A 9 -18.02 -0.83 -5.05
CA TRP A 9 -16.95 0.14 -4.85
C TRP A 9 -17.05 1.27 -5.86
N TYR A 10 -16.73 2.49 -5.45
CA TYR A 10 -16.76 3.69 -6.28
C TYR A 10 -15.39 4.35 -6.26
N LEU A 11 -14.89 4.74 -7.42
CA LEU A 11 -13.66 5.53 -7.50
C LEU A 11 -14.01 6.99 -7.21
N VAL A 12 -13.55 7.48 -6.07
CA VAL A 12 -13.85 8.85 -5.60
C VAL A 12 -12.64 9.79 -5.66
N ALA A 13 -11.43 9.25 -5.75
CA ALA A 13 -10.20 10.02 -5.83
C ALA A 13 -9.11 9.23 -6.58
N TYR A 14 -8.21 9.95 -7.25
CA TYR A 14 -7.02 9.40 -7.93
C TYR A 14 -5.99 10.53 -8.12
N THR A 15 -4.74 10.17 -8.35
CA THR A 15 -3.66 11.15 -8.60
C THR A 15 -3.76 11.73 -10.00
N VAL A 16 -3.29 12.96 -10.22
CA VAL A 16 -3.40 13.64 -11.53
C VAL A 16 -2.79 12.83 -12.69
N GLY A 17 -1.75 12.04 -12.44
CA GLY A 17 -1.13 11.16 -13.44
C GLY A 17 -2.03 10.01 -13.90
N LEU A 18 -3.03 9.63 -13.10
CA LEU A 18 -4.07 8.65 -13.45
C LEU A 18 -5.30 9.30 -14.10
N ASN A 19 -5.27 10.62 -14.32
CA ASN A 19 -6.39 11.32 -14.94
C ASN A 19 -6.50 10.99 -16.42
N THR A 20 -7.42 10.09 -16.74
CA THR A 20 -7.89 9.86 -18.10
C THR A 20 -9.08 10.79 -18.36
N SER A 21 -8.87 11.87 -19.11
CA SER A 21 -9.82 12.99 -19.35
C SER A 21 -11.13 12.62 -20.08
N GLY A 22 -11.45 11.33 -20.19
CA GLY A 22 -12.63 10.81 -20.88
C GLY A 22 -13.56 9.95 -20.03
N TYR A 23 -13.24 9.66 -18.77
CA TYR A 23 -14.03 8.72 -17.95
C TYR A 23 -14.71 9.37 -16.75
N LYS A 24 -15.88 8.84 -16.38
CA LYS A 24 -16.59 9.17 -15.13
C LYS A 24 -17.40 7.99 -14.62
N CYS A 25 -17.98 8.13 -13.44
CA CYS A 25 -18.87 7.13 -12.83
C CYS A 25 -18.21 5.74 -12.76
N VAL A 26 -16.94 5.70 -12.35
CA VAL A 26 -16.19 4.46 -12.27
C VAL A 26 -16.60 3.70 -11.01
N GLU A 27 -17.17 2.52 -11.17
CA GLU A 27 -17.63 1.66 -10.08
C GLU A 27 -17.29 0.19 -10.31
N SER A 28 -17.22 -0.61 -9.24
CA SER A 28 -16.93 -2.04 -9.29
C SER A 28 -17.96 -2.84 -8.49
N THR A 29 -18.67 -3.72 -9.19
CA THR A 29 -19.71 -4.58 -8.59
C THR A 29 -19.17 -5.99 -8.37
N PHE A 30 -19.39 -6.55 -7.18
CA PHE A 30 -19.04 -7.94 -6.87
C PHE A 30 -19.85 -8.93 -7.71
N LYS A 31 -19.23 -10.04 -8.15
CA LYS A 31 -19.91 -11.14 -8.84
C LYS A 31 -19.77 -12.46 -8.11
N SER A 32 -18.56 -12.86 -7.80
CA SER A 32 -18.33 -14.13 -7.11
C SER A 32 -16.96 -14.15 -6.43
N ARG A 33 -16.79 -15.11 -5.54
CA ARG A 33 -15.52 -15.39 -4.87
C ARG A 33 -15.30 -16.90 -4.84
N ASN A 34 -14.06 -17.30 -5.07
CA ASN A 34 -13.58 -18.67 -4.84
C ASN A 34 -12.20 -18.60 -4.16
N GLY A 35 -12.15 -18.85 -2.86
CA GLY A 35 -10.90 -18.71 -2.07
C GLY A 35 -10.36 -17.28 -2.09
N SER A 36 -9.11 -17.12 -2.55
CA SER A 36 -8.43 -15.84 -2.74
C SER A 36 -8.82 -15.12 -4.04
N PHE A 37 -9.53 -15.79 -4.94
CA PHE A 37 -9.98 -15.19 -6.20
C PHE A 37 -11.32 -14.48 -6.03
N VAL A 38 -11.38 -13.22 -6.47
CA VAL A 38 -12.58 -12.39 -6.47
C VAL A 38 -12.87 -11.95 -7.90
N ARG A 39 -14.09 -12.22 -8.37
CA ARG A 39 -14.58 -11.71 -9.65
C ARG A 39 -15.48 -10.52 -9.41
N ARG A 40 -15.19 -9.42 -10.10
CA ARG A 40 -15.97 -8.19 -10.09
C ARG A 40 -16.22 -7.72 -11.52
N ILE A 41 -17.12 -6.77 -11.70
CA ILE A 41 -17.31 -6.04 -12.95
C ILE A 41 -16.99 -4.58 -12.69
N LEU A 42 -15.99 -4.06 -13.41
CA LEU A 42 -15.71 -2.64 -13.50
C LEU A 42 -16.66 -2.01 -14.51
N SER A 43 -17.34 -0.93 -14.12
CA SER A 43 -18.19 -0.13 -14.98
C SER A 43 -17.64 1.28 -15.02
N LEU A 44 -17.54 1.86 -16.21
CA LEU A 44 -17.14 3.25 -16.40
C LEU A 44 -17.97 3.87 -17.52
N GLN A 45 -18.23 5.17 -17.41
CA GLN A 45 -18.81 5.94 -18.50
C GLN A 45 -17.71 6.63 -19.29
N TYR A 46 -17.79 6.57 -20.60
CA TYR A 46 -16.87 7.24 -21.53
C TYR A 46 -17.66 8.08 -22.54
N LYS A 47 -17.02 9.11 -23.09
CA LYS A 47 -17.60 9.88 -24.18
C LYS A 47 -17.42 9.13 -25.50
N LYS A 48 -18.55 8.89 -26.18
CA LYS A 48 -18.58 8.51 -27.59
C LYS A 48 -19.32 9.61 -28.34
N ASP A 49 -18.60 10.29 -29.22
CA ASP A 49 -19.07 11.52 -29.88
C ASP A 49 -19.48 12.60 -28.86
N ARG A 50 -20.78 12.91 -28.76
CA ARG A 50 -21.36 13.86 -27.80
C ARG A 50 -22.20 13.20 -26.70
N ARG A 51 -22.23 11.87 -26.62
CA ARG A 51 -23.04 11.12 -25.65
C ARG A 51 -22.16 10.31 -24.71
N TRP A 52 -22.66 10.09 -23.49
CA TRP A 52 -22.04 9.18 -22.54
C TRP A 52 -22.51 7.76 -22.83
N ALA A 53 -21.55 6.83 -22.95
CA ALA A 53 -21.80 5.41 -23.07
C ALA A 53 -21.16 4.69 -21.89
N THR A 54 -21.72 3.54 -21.49
CA THR A 54 -21.18 2.72 -20.40
C THR A 54 -20.38 1.57 -20.99
N LYS A 55 -19.17 1.35 -20.46
CA LYS A 55 -18.35 0.16 -20.71
C LYS A 55 -18.30 -0.66 -19.44
N THR A 56 -18.62 -1.94 -19.55
CA THR A 56 -18.43 -2.94 -18.49
C THR A 56 -17.25 -3.84 -18.84
N ILE A 57 -16.41 -4.11 -17.85
CA ILE A 57 -15.16 -4.86 -18.02
C ILE A 57 -15.07 -5.89 -16.88
N PRO A 58 -14.93 -7.19 -17.19
CA PRO A 58 -14.65 -8.19 -16.17
C PRO A 58 -13.32 -7.90 -15.48
N LEU A 59 -13.33 -7.92 -14.14
CA LEU A 59 -12.17 -7.70 -13.29
C LEU A 59 -11.97 -8.94 -12.41
N ASN A 60 -10.88 -9.66 -12.65
CA ASN A 60 -10.49 -10.81 -11.82
C ASN A 60 -9.33 -10.39 -10.93
N LEU A 61 -9.53 -10.53 -9.63
CA LEU A 61 -8.60 -10.15 -8.59
C LEU A 61 -8.17 -11.39 -7.82
N ARG A 62 -6.92 -11.44 -7.39
CA ARG A 62 -6.43 -12.41 -6.41
C ARG A 62 -5.75 -11.66 -5.29
N ILE A 63 -6.08 -12.03 -4.06
CA ILE A 63 -5.39 -11.51 -2.89
C ILE A 63 -5.18 -12.62 -1.88
N ASP A 64 -3.92 -12.91 -1.59
CA ASP A 64 -3.58 -13.96 -0.65
C ASP A 64 -3.80 -13.48 0.79
N PRO A 65 -4.16 -14.37 1.74
CA PRO A 65 -4.32 -13.99 3.14
C PRO A 65 -3.10 -13.25 3.66
N CYS A 66 -3.33 -12.16 4.41
CA CYS A 66 -2.27 -11.33 5.00
C CYS A 66 -1.30 -10.67 3.99
N SER A 67 -1.65 -10.62 2.69
CA SER A 67 -0.88 -9.90 1.69
C SER A 67 -1.32 -8.43 1.58
N VAL A 68 -0.37 -7.53 1.30
CA VAL A 68 -0.66 -6.14 0.87
C VAL A 68 -0.65 -6.00 -0.66
N LEU A 69 -0.36 -7.08 -1.38
CA LEU A 69 -0.35 -7.12 -2.83
C LEU A 69 -1.67 -7.66 -3.36
N LEU A 70 -2.23 -6.92 -4.32
CA LEU A 70 -3.40 -7.28 -5.09
C LEU A 70 -2.95 -7.68 -6.49
N ASP A 71 -3.14 -8.94 -6.83
CA ASP A 71 -2.94 -9.41 -8.19
C ASP A 71 -4.21 -9.15 -9.02
N VAL A 72 -4.01 -8.68 -10.24
CA VAL A 72 -5.06 -8.38 -11.21
C VAL A 72 -4.80 -9.20 -12.46
N CYS A 73 -5.74 -10.07 -12.83
CA CYS A 73 -5.64 -10.73 -14.13
C CYS A 73 -6.05 -9.74 -15.23
N VAL A 74 -5.06 -9.14 -15.86
CA VAL A 74 -5.27 -8.10 -16.88
C VAL A 74 -5.73 -8.72 -18.19
N SER A 75 -7.01 -8.53 -18.52
CA SER A 75 -7.54 -8.84 -19.85
C SER A 75 -7.17 -7.73 -20.85
N THR A 76 -7.24 -8.04 -22.15
CA THR A 76 -7.03 -7.04 -23.21
C THR A 76 -7.97 -5.84 -23.05
N ASP A 77 -9.24 -6.08 -22.78
CA ASP A 77 -10.22 -5.02 -22.54
C ASP A 77 -9.83 -4.18 -21.31
N LEU A 78 -9.45 -4.81 -20.20
CA LEU A 78 -9.04 -4.06 -19.02
C LEU A 78 -7.82 -3.18 -19.33
N TYR A 79 -6.80 -3.73 -19.98
CA TYR A 79 -5.61 -2.97 -20.35
C TYR A 79 -5.93 -1.79 -21.30
N VAL A 80 -6.71 -2.03 -22.35
CA VAL A 80 -7.03 -1.00 -23.35
C VAL A 80 -7.74 0.19 -22.72
N TRP A 81 -8.69 -0.08 -21.82
CA TRP A 81 -9.53 0.97 -21.23
C TRP A 81 -8.89 1.66 -20.02
N THR A 82 -8.13 0.94 -19.19
CA THR A 82 -7.64 1.49 -17.90
C THR A 82 -6.14 1.52 -17.75
N LYS A 83 -5.38 0.93 -18.69
CA LYS A 83 -3.93 0.70 -18.55
C LYS A 83 -3.58 -0.06 -17.27
N ALA A 84 -4.46 -0.97 -16.85
CA ALA A 84 -4.24 -1.74 -15.63
C ALA A 84 -2.94 -2.55 -15.70
N LYS A 85 -2.27 -2.64 -14.55
CA LYS A 85 -1.09 -3.48 -14.31
C LYS A 85 -1.50 -4.80 -13.67
N GLY A 86 -0.62 -5.79 -13.78
CA GLY A 86 -0.85 -7.12 -13.21
C GLY A 86 -0.87 -7.17 -11.69
N GLN A 87 -0.33 -6.13 -11.03
CA GLN A 87 -0.23 -6.10 -9.58
C GLN A 87 -0.30 -4.66 -9.07
N TYR A 88 -0.92 -4.50 -7.90
CA TYR A 88 -1.04 -3.25 -7.16
C TYR A 88 -0.76 -3.48 -5.68
N GLN A 89 -0.32 -2.44 -4.99
CA GLN A 89 -0.14 -2.45 -3.54
C GLN A 89 -1.32 -1.75 -2.86
N LEU A 90 -1.88 -2.37 -1.82
CA LEU A 90 -2.77 -1.70 -0.88
C LEU A 90 -1.94 -0.84 0.08
N LEU A 91 -2.07 0.49 -0.04
CA LEU A 91 -1.43 1.43 0.89
C LEU A 91 -2.22 1.63 2.17
N TYR A 92 -3.54 1.55 2.06
CA TYR A 92 -4.47 1.68 3.16
C TYR A 92 -5.73 0.89 2.85
N TYR A 93 -6.34 0.30 3.88
CA TYR A 93 -7.67 -0.27 3.76
C TYR A 93 -8.38 -0.39 5.10
N ASP A 94 -9.70 -0.28 5.05
CA ASP A 94 -10.61 -0.67 6.13
C ASP A 94 -11.82 -1.43 5.55
N TRP A 95 -12.95 -1.46 6.25
CA TRP A 95 -14.16 -2.13 5.75
C TRP A 95 -14.88 -1.37 4.64
N ASN A 96 -14.61 -0.08 4.46
CA ASN A 96 -15.40 0.85 3.65
C ASN A 96 -14.58 1.56 2.56
N SER A 97 -13.26 1.43 2.59
CA SER A 97 -12.36 2.17 1.72
C SER A 97 -11.03 1.43 1.55
N PHE A 98 -10.35 1.73 0.45
CA PHE A 98 -8.97 1.30 0.24
C PHE A 98 -8.27 2.23 -0.75
N VAL A 99 -6.96 2.27 -0.64
CA VAL A 99 -6.08 3.01 -1.55
C VAL A 99 -5.14 2.03 -2.22
N LEU A 100 -5.15 2.04 -3.56
CA LEU A 100 -4.22 1.28 -4.37
C LEU A 100 -3.13 2.21 -4.92
N SER A 101 -1.93 1.64 -5.06
CA SER A 101 -0.84 2.26 -5.80
C SER A 101 -0.20 1.23 -6.72
N ASP A 102 0.51 1.72 -7.72
CA ASP A 102 1.44 0.89 -8.47
C ASP A 102 2.47 0.29 -7.50
N VAL A 103 2.87 -0.95 -7.75
CA VAL A 103 3.99 -1.53 -7.01
C VAL A 103 5.23 -0.69 -7.32
N LEU A 104 5.80 -0.07 -6.30
CA LEU A 104 7.06 0.64 -6.40
C LEU A 104 8.16 -0.39 -6.70
N GLN A 105 8.45 -0.58 -8.00
CA GLN A 105 9.69 -1.17 -8.45
C GLN A 105 10.76 -0.09 -8.33
N TRP A 106 11.36 0.00 -7.16
CA TRP A 106 12.62 0.73 -7.06
C TRP A 106 13.66 -0.07 -7.85
N PRO A 107 14.53 0.58 -8.65
CA PRO A 107 15.76 -0.05 -9.08
C PRO A 107 16.60 -0.25 -7.82
N LEU A 108 16.41 -1.39 -7.18
CA LEU A 108 16.97 -1.72 -5.87
C LEU A 108 18.15 -2.67 -5.98
N ASP A 109 18.61 -3.01 -7.18
CA ASP A 109 19.64 -4.04 -7.31
C ASP A 109 20.87 -3.68 -6.48
N ASP A 110 21.38 -2.44 -6.58
CA ASP A 110 22.54 -2.05 -5.75
C ASP A 110 22.16 -1.86 -4.27
N LEU A 111 21.23 -0.95 -3.91
CA LEU A 111 21.00 -0.66 -2.49
C LEU A 111 20.49 -1.88 -1.69
N GLN A 112 19.64 -2.72 -2.29
CA GLN A 112 19.19 -3.96 -1.64
C GLN A 112 20.33 -4.98 -1.53
N GLU A 113 21.18 -5.13 -2.54
CA GLU A 113 22.35 -6.03 -2.48
C GLU A 113 23.32 -5.59 -1.39
N TRP A 114 23.60 -4.29 -1.29
CA TRP A 114 24.60 -3.76 -0.36
C TRP A 114 24.10 -3.62 1.08
N THR A 115 22.83 -3.28 1.30
CA THR A 115 22.30 -2.98 2.64
C THR A 115 21.20 -3.91 3.11
N GLY A 116 20.69 -4.79 2.25
CA GLY A 116 19.49 -5.59 2.53
C GLY A 116 18.22 -4.73 2.71
N ALA A 117 18.23 -3.48 2.24
CA ALA A 117 17.09 -2.59 2.42
C ALA A 117 15.86 -3.11 1.66
N ASN A 118 14.73 -3.17 2.36
CA ASN A 118 13.47 -3.55 1.74
C ASN A 118 12.93 -2.38 0.92
N SER A 119 12.21 -2.69 -0.16
CA SER A 119 11.52 -1.68 -0.97
C SER A 119 10.39 -0.98 -0.23
N GLN A 120 9.96 -1.55 0.90
CA GLN A 120 8.80 -1.12 1.65
C GLN A 120 9.03 -1.31 3.15
N TYR A 121 8.59 -0.32 3.91
CA TYR A 121 8.57 -0.35 5.36
C TYR A 121 7.19 0.11 5.85
N GLN A 122 6.74 -0.48 6.95
CA GLN A 122 5.53 -0.08 7.66
C GLN A 122 5.87 0.99 8.71
N LEU A 123 5.12 2.09 8.71
CA LEU A 123 5.21 3.11 9.76
C LEU A 123 4.41 2.65 10.99
N LEU A 124 5.10 2.23 12.04
CA LEU A 124 4.45 1.72 13.27
C LEU A 124 4.01 2.84 14.21
N TYR A 125 4.82 3.89 14.32
CA TYR A 125 4.56 5.06 15.15
C TYR A 125 5.35 6.25 14.62
N TYR A 126 4.81 7.46 14.79
CA TYR A 126 5.56 8.69 14.54
C TYR A 126 5.15 9.80 15.50
N SER A 127 6.09 10.71 15.72
CA SER A 127 5.88 12.00 16.35
C SER A 127 6.42 13.11 15.44
N TRP A 128 6.37 14.37 15.89
CA TRP A 128 7.01 15.47 15.17
C TRP A 128 8.54 15.28 15.02
N ASN A 129 9.17 14.46 15.85
CA ASN A 129 10.62 14.42 16.03
C ASN A 129 11.25 13.05 15.78
N SER A 130 10.42 12.04 15.56
CA SER A 130 10.86 10.65 15.57
C SER A 130 9.87 9.75 14.83
N MET A 131 10.34 8.62 14.32
CA MET A 131 9.51 7.60 13.69
C MET A 131 10.07 6.20 13.91
N ILE A 132 9.19 5.21 13.86
CA ILE A 132 9.54 3.79 13.89
C ILE A 132 9.09 3.18 12.57
N LEU A 133 10.05 2.63 11.84
CA LEU A 133 9.82 1.88 10.62
C LEU A 133 10.06 0.41 10.89
N SER A 134 9.23 -0.46 10.33
CA SER A 134 9.43 -1.90 10.41
C SER A 134 9.33 -2.56 9.05
N ASP A 135 9.80 -3.79 8.95
CA ASP A 135 9.42 -4.64 7.83
C ASP A 135 7.89 -4.76 7.77
N VAL A 136 7.35 -4.94 6.56
CA VAL A 136 5.91 -5.13 6.36
C VAL A 136 5.49 -6.41 7.06
N LEU A 137 4.57 -6.29 8.04
CA LEU A 137 4.07 -7.42 8.80
C LEU A 137 3.40 -8.45 7.89
N LYS A 138 3.88 -9.70 7.95
CA LYS A 138 3.26 -10.85 7.28
C LYS A 138 2.09 -11.43 8.10
N THR A 139 2.08 -11.16 9.41
CA THR A 139 1.14 -11.73 10.39
C THR A 139 0.88 -10.72 11.50
N PRO A 140 -0.36 -10.62 12.06
CA PRO A 140 -0.68 -9.63 13.09
C PRO A 140 -0.10 -9.93 14.48
N LEU A 141 0.31 -11.18 14.73
CA LEU A 141 0.75 -11.66 16.04
C LEU A 141 2.26 -11.54 16.26
N ASP A 142 3.03 -11.37 15.19
CA ASP A 142 4.48 -11.31 15.27
C ASP A 142 4.96 -9.86 15.41
N LYS A 143 5.92 -9.63 16.30
CA LYS A 143 6.64 -8.35 16.34
C LYS A 143 7.62 -8.31 15.16
N PRO A 144 7.68 -7.21 14.39
CA PRO A 144 8.58 -7.11 13.24
C PRO A 144 9.97 -6.64 13.67
N SER A 145 10.96 -6.85 12.79
CA SER A 145 12.22 -6.10 12.84
C SER A 145 11.93 -4.63 12.59
N CYS A 146 12.53 -3.76 13.39
CA CYS A 146 12.28 -2.32 13.34
C CYS A 146 13.55 -1.49 13.36
N THR A 147 13.40 -0.24 12.92
CA THR A 147 14.38 0.84 13.07
C THR A 147 13.70 2.06 13.68
N LEU A 148 14.37 2.73 14.60
CA LEU A 148 13.92 3.98 15.21
C LEU A 148 14.79 5.12 14.68
N TRP A 149 14.14 6.17 14.20
CA TRP A 149 14.78 7.35 13.61
C TRP A 149 14.36 8.58 14.38
N VAL A 150 15.30 9.51 14.64
CA VAL A 150 15.03 10.78 15.32
C VAL A 150 15.73 11.94 14.64
N LYS A 151 15.22 13.15 14.81
CA LYS A 151 15.91 14.38 14.38
C LYS A 151 17.15 14.62 15.25
N ALA A 152 18.21 15.17 14.64
CA ALA A 152 19.51 15.40 15.29
C ALA A 152 19.44 16.06 16.68
N ARG A 153 18.57 17.07 16.84
CA ARG A 153 18.38 17.77 18.12
C ARG A 153 17.80 16.92 19.27
N TYR A 154 17.37 15.68 19.01
CA TYR A 154 16.79 14.77 20.02
C TYR A 154 17.59 13.47 20.20
N LEU A 155 18.80 13.38 19.63
CA LEU A 155 19.66 12.20 19.79
C LEU A 155 19.88 11.84 21.27
N ASP A 156 20.08 12.84 22.13
CA ASP A 156 20.36 12.66 23.56
C ASP A 156 19.08 12.45 24.41
N GLU A 157 17.92 12.82 23.88
CA GLU A 157 16.64 12.80 24.62
C GLU A 157 15.77 11.59 24.29
N VAL A 158 16.12 10.82 23.24
CA VAL A 158 15.23 9.79 22.68
C VAL A 158 14.76 8.75 23.69
N LYS A 159 15.61 8.39 24.67
CA LYS A 159 15.26 7.42 25.74
C LYS A 159 14.07 7.85 26.59
N ARG A 160 13.76 9.15 26.64
CA ARG A 160 12.65 9.73 27.43
C ARG A 160 11.41 10.00 26.58
N THR A 161 11.42 9.60 25.32
CA THR A 161 10.31 9.86 24.39
C THR A 161 9.34 8.68 24.35
N ALA A 162 8.06 8.98 24.13
CA ALA A 162 7.05 7.94 23.90
C ALA A 162 7.44 7.02 22.73
N THR A 163 8.17 7.52 21.73
CA THR A 163 8.66 6.69 20.61
C THR A 163 9.57 5.56 21.08
N MET A 164 10.39 5.78 22.10
CA MET A 164 11.20 4.69 22.67
C MET A 164 10.32 3.64 23.35
N ASP A 165 9.27 4.06 24.06
CA ASP A 165 8.32 3.12 24.66
C ASP A 165 7.62 2.27 23.60
N TYR A 166 7.15 2.91 22.52
CA TYR A 166 6.56 2.18 21.38
C TYR A 166 7.58 1.25 20.71
N PHE A 167 8.83 1.64 20.58
CA PHE A 167 9.87 0.78 20.01
C PHE A 167 10.11 -0.46 20.86
N ASN A 168 10.19 -0.29 22.19
CA ASN A 168 10.38 -1.41 23.11
C ASN A 168 9.18 -2.38 23.13
N VAL A 169 7.97 -1.87 22.90
CA VAL A 169 6.74 -2.67 22.92
C VAL A 169 6.49 -3.35 21.58
N LEU A 170 6.60 -2.62 20.47
CA LEU A 170 6.15 -3.07 19.15
C LEU A 170 7.18 -3.92 18.43
N CYS A 171 8.47 -3.74 18.70
CA CYS A 171 9.54 -4.32 17.89
C CYS A 171 10.08 -5.62 18.47
N LYS A 172 10.55 -6.51 17.59
CA LYS A 172 11.23 -7.74 17.98
C LYS A 172 12.62 -7.41 18.51
N GLU A 173 12.95 -7.94 19.70
CA GLU A 173 14.28 -7.83 20.31
C GLU A 173 14.87 -6.41 20.22
N PRO A 174 14.18 -5.39 20.76
CA PRO A 174 14.55 -3.99 20.58
C PRO A 174 15.91 -3.70 21.22
N LEU A 175 16.84 -3.16 20.44
CA LEU A 175 18.17 -2.76 20.90
C LEU A 175 18.40 -1.27 20.63
N TYR A 176 18.69 -0.51 21.68
CA TYR A 176 19.08 0.89 21.56
C TYR A 176 20.59 1.05 21.75
N ILE A 177 21.28 1.48 20.69
CA ILE A 177 22.73 1.72 20.70
C ILE A 177 23.13 3.19 20.81
N GLY A 178 22.17 4.12 20.68
CA GLY A 178 22.46 5.56 20.57
C GLY A 178 23.13 5.95 19.26
N TYR A 179 23.32 7.25 19.05
CA TYR A 179 24.09 7.74 17.91
C TYR A 179 25.56 7.90 18.33
N PRO A 180 26.52 7.29 17.63
CA PRO A 180 27.93 7.36 18.00
C PRO A 180 28.45 8.81 18.03
N SER A 181 29.25 9.16 19.04
CA SER A 181 29.74 10.52 19.27
C SER A 181 30.76 10.99 18.22
N ASP A 182 31.41 10.04 17.56
CA ASP A 182 32.39 10.21 16.48
C ASP A 182 31.73 10.43 15.10
N CYS A 183 30.40 10.26 15.00
CA CYS A 183 29.67 10.53 13.78
C CYS A 183 29.28 12.04 13.68
N PRO A 184 29.24 12.61 12.46
CA PRO A 184 28.81 14.00 12.25
C PRO A 184 27.40 14.27 12.78
N LYS A 185 27.18 15.44 13.39
CA LYS A 185 25.87 15.89 13.90
C LYS A 185 25.21 16.91 12.97
#